data_AF-A0A968QS33-F1
#
_entry.id   AF-A0A968QS33-F1
#
_cell.length_a   1.000
_cell.length_b   1.000
_cell.length_c   1.000
_cell.angle_alpha   90.00
_cell.angle_beta   90.00
_cell.angle_gamma   90.00
#
_symmetry.space_group_name_H-M   'P 1'
#
loop_
_entity.id
_entity.type
_entity.pdbx_description
1 polymer ?
#
loop_
_entity_poly.entity_id
_entity_poly.type
_entity_poly.pdbx_seq_one_letter_code
_entity_poly.pdbx_strand_id
1 'polypeptide(L)' 'MGERKNPRILMVTPEITYLPEKISPIAKYVNAKVGGLADVTSALVQNLFDLGVDVHLAIPNYRNLFRHRLSSED' A
#
# COMPACT_ATOMS: atom_id res chain seq x y z
N MET A 1 -27.87 -18.03 -12.42
CA MET A 1 -27.36 -17.04 -11.45
C MET A 1 -25.88 -16.85 -11.78
N GLY A 2 -25.47 -15.72 -12.37
CA GLY A 2 -24.09 -15.56 -12.84
C GLY A 2 -23.10 -15.65 -11.68
N GLU A 3 -21.94 -16.27 -11.90
CA GLU A 3 -20.84 -16.29 -10.92
C GLU A 3 -20.60 -14.86 -10.40
N ARG A 4 -20.66 -14.69 -9.08
CA ARG A 4 -20.25 -13.43 -8.46
C ARG A 4 -18.76 -13.31 -8.64
N LYS A 5 -18.33 -12.50 -9.62
CA LYS A 5 -16.92 -12.21 -9.87
C LYS A 5 -16.30 -11.65 -8.58
N ASN A 6 -15.15 -12.19 -8.17
CA ASN A 6 -14.39 -11.67 -7.05
C ASN A 6 -14.07 -10.18 -7.35
N PRO A 7 -14.47 -9.23 -6.50
CA PRO A 7 -14.21 -7.82 -6.76
C PRO A 7 -12.71 -7.55 -6.78
N ARG A 8 -12.28 -6.72 -7.73
CA ARG A 8 -10.89 -6.26 -7.85
C ARG A 8 -10.80 -4.84 -7.31
N ILE A 9 -9.95 -4.63 -6.31
CA ILE A 9 -9.84 -3.36 -5.59
C ILE A 9 -8.44 -2.82 -5.82
N LEU A 10 -8.34 -1.60 -6.37
CA LEU A 10 -7.10 -0.82 -6.36
C LEU A 10 -7.18 0.19 -5.22
N MET A 11 -6.35 -0.01 -4.21
CA MET A 11 -6.17 0.95 -3.13
C MET A 11 -5.01 1.87 -3.47
N VAL A 12 -5.26 3.18 -3.48
CA VAL A 12 -4.23 4.21 -3.71
C VAL A 12 -4.12 5.02 -2.43
N THR A 13 -2.94 4.99 -1.80
CA THR A 13 -2.70 5.67 -0.53
C THR A 13 -1.33 6.34 -0.56
N PRO A 14 -1.17 7.54 0.03
CA PRO A 14 0.14 8.12 0.22
C PRO A 14 0.95 7.34 1.28
N GLU A 15 0.31 6.67 2.24
CA GLU A 15 1.01 6.15 3.42
C GLU A 15 0.47 4.77 3.84
N ILE A 16 1.37 3.93 4.35
CA ILE A 16 1.04 2.62 4.91
C ILE A 16 2.12 2.20 5.92
N THR A 17 1.70 1.59 7.02
CA THR A 17 2.61 1.18 8.11
C THR A 17 3.19 -0.19 7.88
N TYR A 18 2.41 -1.15 7.40
CA TYR A 18 2.86 -2.51 7.12
C TYR A 18 2.01 -3.17 6.04
N LEU A 19 2.53 -4.25 5.48
CA LEU A 19 1.86 -5.06 4.47
C LEU A 19 1.84 -6.53 4.85
N PRO A 20 0.80 -7.29 4.45
CA PRO A 20 0.83 -8.74 4.53
C PRO A 20 2.06 -9.25 3.78
N GLU A 21 2.89 -10.10 4.40
CA GLU A 21 4.18 -10.55 3.84
C GLU A 21 4.05 -11.17 2.44
N LYS A 22 2.87 -11.72 2.13
CA LYS A 22 2.57 -12.43 0.88
C LYS A 22 2.02 -11.53 -0.23
N ILE A 23 1.78 -10.23 0.03
CA ILE A 23 1.18 -9.34 -0.98
C ILE A 23 2.18 -8.91 -2.05
N SER A 24 3.48 -8.83 -1.71
CA SER A 24 4.53 -8.44 -2.66
C SER A 24 5.93 -8.71 -2.11
N PRO A 25 6.93 -9.08 -2.94
CA PRO A 25 8.33 -9.20 -2.54
C PRO A 25 8.94 -7.92 -1.95
N ILE A 26 8.36 -6.76 -2.28
CA ILE A 26 8.80 -5.46 -1.77
C ILE A 26 8.07 -5.03 -0.49
N ALA A 27 7.11 -5.82 0.02
CA ALA A 27 6.28 -5.46 1.17
C ALA A 27 7.10 -5.02 2.39
N LYS A 28 8.21 -5.72 2.68
CA LYS A 28 9.16 -5.40 3.77
C LYS A 28 9.87 -4.04 3.63
N TYR A 29 9.87 -3.45 2.44
CA TYR A 29 10.52 -2.16 2.16
C TYR A 29 9.52 -1.01 2.02
N VAL A 30 8.22 -1.32 2.01
CA VAL A 30 7.15 -0.34 1.93
C VAL A 30 6.72 0.02 3.36
N ASN A 31 7.51 0.89 3.99
CA ASN A 31 7.15 1.55 5.24
C ASN A 31 7.06 3.05 4.95
N ALA A 32 5.85 3.56 4.79
CA ALA A 32 5.59 4.96 4.49
C ALA A 32 4.86 5.60 5.68
N LYS A 33 5.67 6.11 6.64
CA LYS A 33 5.33 6.97 7.77
C LYS A 33 4.29 6.42 8.79
N VAL A 34 4.59 6.62 10.08
CA VAL A 34 3.77 6.15 11.22
C VAL A 34 2.76 7.23 11.59
N GLY A 35 1.49 7.04 11.22
CA GLY A 35 0.39 7.94 11.54
C GLY A 35 -0.96 7.21 11.41
N GLY A 36 -2.02 7.73 12.02
CA GLY A 36 -3.28 7.00 12.15
C GLY A 36 -3.93 6.54 10.84
N LEU A 37 -3.74 7.30 9.74
CA LEU A 37 -4.24 6.90 8.41
C LEU A 37 -3.51 5.65 7.87
N ALA A 38 -2.22 5.53 8.12
CA ALA A 38 -1.39 4.42 7.67
C ALA A 38 -1.76 3.11 8.39
N ASP A 39 -2.08 3.19 9.69
CA ASP A 39 -2.52 2.03 10.48
C ASP A 39 -3.92 1.55 10.06
N VAL A 40 -4.86 2.49 9.85
CA VAL A 40 -6.21 2.17 9.34
C VAL A 40 -6.13 1.52 7.95
N THR A 41 -5.29 2.06 7.08
CA THR A 41 -5.05 1.52 5.73
C THR A 41 -4.47 0.11 5.79
N SER A 42 -3.46 -0.12 6.64
CA SER A 42 -2.82 -1.43 6.79
C SER A 42 -3.82 -2.48 7.28
N ALA A 43 -4.64 -2.15 8.28
CA ALA A 43 -5.68 -3.03 8.80
C ALA A 43 -6.75 -3.38 7.74
N LEU A 44 -7.16 -2.40 6.91
CA LEU A 44 -8.11 -2.65 5.84
C LEU A 44 -7.54 -3.58 4.76
N VAL A 45 -6.30 -3.34 4.31
CA VAL A 45 -5.62 -4.21 3.33
C VAL A 45 -5.47 -5.62 3.86
N GLN A 46 -5.07 -5.78 5.12
CA GLN A 46 -4.95 -7.08 5.78
C GLN A 46 -6.29 -7.83 5.80
N ASN A 47 -7.37 -7.17 6.23
CA ASN A 47 -8.69 -7.79 6.28
C ASN A 47 -9.20 -8.22 4.89
N LEU A 48 -9.00 -7.40 3.86
CA LEU A 48 -9.40 -7.77 2.50
C LEU A 48 -8.55 -8.92 1.94
N PHE A 49 -7.26 -8.94 2.24
CA PHE A 49 -6.36 -10.02 1.88
C PHE A 49 -6.78 -11.34 2.54
N ASP A 50 -7.11 -11.32 3.84
CA ASP A 50 -7.56 -12.50 4.58
C ASP A 50 -8.91 -13.05 4.09
N LEU A 51 -9.75 -12.18 3.52
CA LEU A 51 -11.00 -12.56 2.85
C LEU A 51 -10.80 -13.12 1.44
N GLY A 52 -9.56 -13.19 0.93
CA GLY A 52 -9.26 -13.66 -0.42
C GLY A 52 -9.71 -12.69 -1.53
N VAL A 53 -9.88 -11.41 -1.19
CA VAL A 53 -10.23 -10.37 -2.16
C VAL A 53 -9.01 -10.03 -3.01
N ASP A 54 -9.22 -9.78 -4.30
CA ASP A 54 -8.17 -9.34 -5.21
C ASP A 54 -7.86 -7.85 -4.98
N VAL A 55 -6.85 -7.58 -4.14
CA VAL A 55 -6.45 -6.23 -3.74
C VAL A 55 -5.07 -5.90 -4.29
N HIS A 56 -5.02 -4.81 -5.04
CA HIS A 56 -3.79 -4.17 -5.48
C HIS A 56 -3.56 -2.88 -4.70
N LEU A 57 -2.30 -2.64 -4.31
CA LEU A 57 -1.92 -1.41 -3.62
C LEU A 57 -0.95 -0.59 -4.47
N ALA A 58 -1.25 0.71 -4.62
CA ALA A 58 -0.39 1.68 -5.25
C ALA A 58 0.01 2.77 -4.25
N ILE A 59 1.33 2.98 -4.10
CA ILE A 59 1.92 4.01 -3.24
C ILE A 59 2.96 4.79 -4.05
N PRO A 60 3.09 6.12 -3.86
CA PRO A 60 4.14 6.89 -4.50
C PRO A 60 5.55 6.40 -4.14
N ASN A 61 6.45 6.38 -5.12
CA ASN A 61 7.88 6.16 -4.85
C ASN A 61 8.51 7.46 -4.34
N TYR A 62 8.37 7.73 -3.04
CA TYR A 62 8.84 8.97 -2.42
C TYR A 62 10.34 9.20 -2.53
N ARG A 63 11.15 8.13 -2.51
CA ARG A 63 12.60 8.24 -2.70
C ARG A 63 12.93 8.83 -4.07
N ASN A 64 12.24 8.41 -5.13
CA ASN A 64 12.39 8.99 -6.45
C ASN A 64 11.76 10.38 -6.54
N LEU A 65 10.57 10.58 -5.95
CA LEU A 65 9.84 11.85 -6.00
C LEU A 65 10.65 13.01 -5.38
N PHE A 66 11.34 12.77 -4.28
CA PHE A 66 12.08 13.79 -3.55
C PHE A 66 13.60 13.80 -3.82
N ARG A 67 14.09 12.93 -4.71
CA ARG A 67 15.52 12.83 -5.04
C ARG A 67 16.16 14.16 -5.46
N HIS A 68 15.42 15.01 -6.18
CA HIS A 68 15.94 16.29 -6.70
C HIS A 68 15.77 17.48 -5.74
N ARG A 69 14.92 17.37 -4.71
CA ARG A 69 14.75 18.45 -3.71
C ARG A 69 15.87 18.49 -2.68
N LEU A 70 16.55 17.37 -2.45
CA LEU A 70 17.66 17.27 -1.49
C LEU A 70 19.01 17.72 -2.08
N SER A 71 19.09 17.96 -3.39
CA SER A 71 20.31 18.40 -4.08
C SER A 71 20.29 19.87 -4.48
N SER A 72 19.35 20.66 -3.96
CA SER A 72 19.19 22.10 -4.24
C SER A 72 19.25 22.95 -2.96
N GLU A 73 19.67 22.36 -1.85
CA GLU A 73 20.08 23.05 -0.63
C GLU A 73 21.63 23.01 -0.55
N ASP A 74 22.28 23.83 -1.39
CA ASP A 74 23.67 24.27 -1.26
C ASP A 74 23.70 25.80 -1.46
#